data_AF-A0A0M0JAK1-F1
#
_entry.id   AF-A0A0M0JAK1-F1
#
_cell.length_a   1.000
_cell.length_b   1.000
_cell.length_c   1.000
_cell.angle_alpha   90.00
_cell.angle_beta   90.00
_cell.angle_gamma   90.00
#
_symmetry.space_group_name_H-M   'P 1'
#
loop_
_entity.id
_entity.type
_entity.pdbx_description
1 polymer ?
#
loop_
_entity_poly.entity_id
_entity_poly.type
_entity_poly.pdbx_seq_one_letter_code
_entity_poly.pdbx_strand_id
1 'polypeptide(L)'
;MSLLASKPAYWFPKLSVGVGRRTWSYDGEPEQTYDAIIENAAGEPPLRTWNCGATRLTDTEIDALIGEMGATDYTPAEYDFFLRNCNHFCYDLAERLAGPWKTKAAQFMDERVLHESEAILNAMPGLQQTMTRAVTFQVQKIIIKSWRKEWKRALAEYEEQQNVPLGERISG
;
A
#
# COMPACT_ATOMS: atom_id res chain seq x y z
N MET A 1 36.09 -1.57 24.11
CA MET A 1 35.08 -0.56 23.74
C MET A 1 33.95 -1.29 23.04
N SER A 2 32.73 -1.24 23.58
CA SER A 2 31.58 -1.93 22.99
C SER A 2 30.84 -0.95 22.09
N LEU A 3 30.62 -1.35 20.83
CA LEU A 3 29.91 -0.57 19.83
C LEU A 3 28.64 -1.32 19.44
N LEU A 4 27.50 -0.64 19.54
CA LEU A 4 26.23 -1.09 19.02
C LEU A 4 25.91 -0.24 17.79
N ALA A 5 25.65 -0.90 16.66
CA ALA A 5 25.22 -0.25 15.43
C ALA A 5 23.93 -0.92 14.93
N SER A 6 22.95 -0.12 14.50
CA SER A 6 21.75 -0.58 13.79
C SER A 6 21.68 0.07 12.41
N LYS A 7 21.04 -0.61 11.46
CA LYS A 7 20.69 -0.14 10.11
C LYS A 7 19.18 -0.34 9.95
N PRO A 8 18.44 0.60 9.31
CA PRO A 8 16.98 0.71 9.41
C PRO A 8 16.25 -0.57 9.05
N ALA A 9 15.31 -0.94 9.92
CA ALA A 9 14.25 -1.89 9.60
C ALA A 9 13.25 -1.17 8.68
N TYR A 10 13.37 -1.37 7.37
CA TYR A 10 12.25 -1.12 6.48
C TYR A 10 11.27 -2.26 6.70
N TRP A 11 10.29 -2.04 7.58
CA TRP A 11 9.16 -2.93 7.78
C TRP A 11 8.34 -2.99 6.49
N PHE A 12 8.66 -3.97 5.65
CA PHE A 12 8.05 -4.27 4.35
C PHE A 12 8.06 -3.11 3.34
N PRO A 13 8.27 -3.38 2.04
CA PRO A 13 8.10 -2.34 1.04
C PRO A 13 6.63 -1.88 1.05
N LYS A 14 6.39 -0.57 1.00
CA LYS A 14 5.05 0.00 0.81
C LYS A 14 4.76 0.10 -0.68
N LEU A 15 3.69 -0.56 -1.13
CA LEU A 15 3.28 -0.51 -2.52
C LEU A 15 2.14 0.50 -2.75
N SER A 16 2.06 0.95 -4.00
CA SER A 16 0.94 1.67 -4.58
C SER A 16 0.73 1.21 -6.01
N VAL A 17 -0.45 1.50 -6.56
CA VAL A 17 -0.77 1.25 -7.98
C VAL A 17 -1.10 2.58 -8.64
N GLY A 18 -0.44 2.85 -9.76
CA GLY A 18 -0.67 4.04 -10.58
C GLY A 18 -1.31 3.70 -11.92
N VAL A 19 -2.33 4.48 -12.33
CA VAL A 19 -2.90 4.46 -13.69
C VAL A 19 -2.95 5.89 -14.21
N GLY A 20 -2.24 6.15 -15.32
CA GLY A 20 -2.13 7.49 -15.87
C GLY A 20 -1.51 8.46 -14.86
N ARG A 21 -2.31 9.42 -14.38
CA ARG A 21 -1.89 10.44 -13.39
C ARG A 21 -2.45 10.19 -11.99
N ARG A 22 -3.02 9.01 -11.73
CA ARG A 22 -3.69 8.69 -10.47
C ARG A 22 -2.96 7.53 -9.79
N THR A 23 -2.74 7.64 -8.49
CA THR A 23 -2.09 6.61 -7.69
C THR A 23 -2.98 6.28 -6.49
N TRP A 24 -3.07 5.01 -6.11
CA TRP A 24 -3.84 4.55 -4.94
C TRP A 24 -2.98 3.69 -4.01
N SER A 25 -3.29 3.75 -2.72
CA SER A 25 -2.72 2.90 -1.66
C SER A 25 -3.79 2.51 -0.64
N TYR A 26 -3.48 1.58 0.25
CA TYR A 26 -4.41 1.11 1.28
C TYR A 26 -3.77 1.13 2.67
N ASP A 27 -4.28 2.00 3.55
CA ASP A 27 -3.88 2.11 4.96
C ASP A 27 -5.11 2.04 5.88
N GLY A 28 -5.96 1.03 5.64
CA GLY A 28 -7.22 0.80 6.35
C GLY A 28 -8.46 1.19 5.54
N GLU A 29 -8.31 2.04 4.54
CA GLU A 29 -9.27 2.23 3.45
C GLU A 29 -8.51 2.54 2.15
N PRO A 30 -9.05 2.24 0.97
CA PRO A 30 -8.44 2.65 -0.29
C PRO A 30 -8.44 4.18 -0.38
N GLU A 31 -7.27 4.77 -0.58
CA GLU A 31 -7.09 6.22 -0.68
C GLU A 31 -6.27 6.56 -1.92
N GLN A 32 -6.66 7.63 -2.62
CA GLN A 32 -5.86 8.19 -3.70
C GLN A 32 -4.69 9.00 -3.11
N THR A 33 -3.54 8.93 -3.77
CA THR A 33 -2.29 9.55 -3.30
C THR A 33 -1.40 9.98 -4.49
N TYR A 34 -0.15 10.35 -4.19
CA TYR A 34 0.91 10.68 -5.14
C TYR A 34 2.15 9.84 -4.86
N ASP A 35 2.85 9.41 -5.92
CA ASP A 35 4.12 8.68 -5.82
C ASP A 35 5.16 9.44 -4.99
N ALA A 36 5.21 10.78 -5.14
CA ALA A 36 6.11 11.64 -4.39
C ALA A 36 5.88 11.59 -2.86
N ILE A 37 4.63 11.40 -2.42
CA ILE A 37 4.32 11.27 -0.99
C ILE A 37 4.82 9.91 -0.47
N ILE A 38 4.68 8.86 -1.28
CA ILE A 38 5.21 7.53 -0.97
C ILE A 38 6.74 7.55 -0.91
N GLU A 39 7.40 8.21 -1.86
CA GLU A 39 8.86 8.40 -1.87
C GLU A 39 9.37 9.07 -0.60
N ASN A 40 8.74 10.19 -0.24
CA ASN A 40 9.11 10.94 0.95
C ASN A 40 8.89 10.11 2.23
N ALA A 41 7.81 9.34 2.30
CA ALA A 41 7.52 8.48 3.44
C ALA A 41 8.42 7.24 3.51
N ALA A 42 8.94 6.75 2.39
CA ALA A 42 9.79 5.58 2.28
C ALA A 42 11.30 5.87 2.42
N GLY A 43 11.67 7.13 2.69
CA GLY A 43 13.07 7.51 2.93
C GLY A 43 13.87 7.78 1.67
N GLU A 44 13.26 8.47 0.70
CA GLU A 44 13.86 9.06 -0.51
C GLU A 44 14.02 8.12 -1.74
N PRO A 45 14.14 8.67 -2.97
CA PRO A 45 14.15 7.90 -4.23
C PRO A 45 15.31 6.88 -4.36
N PRO A 46 15.15 5.84 -5.22
CA PRO A 46 14.06 5.64 -6.19
C PRO A 46 12.99 4.63 -5.74
N LEU A 47 11.73 4.91 -6.09
CA LEU A 47 10.71 3.85 -6.17
C LEU A 47 11.10 2.86 -7.26
N ARG A 48 11.01 1.57 -6.92
CA ARG A 48 11.01 0.54 -7.93
C ARG A 48 9.62 0.49 -8.55
N THR A 49 9.55 0.69 -9.86
CA THR A 49 8.29 0.61 -10.62
C THR A 49 8.23 -0.69 -11.40
N TRP A 50 7.03 -1.27 -11.47
CA TRP A 50 6.75 -2.46 -12.27
C TRP A 50 5.59 -2.15 -13.20
N ASN A 51 5.73 -2.54 -14.47
CA ASN A 51 4.62 -2.44 -15.42
C ASN A 51 3.68 -3.64 -15.22
N CYS A 52 2.50 -3.38 -14.68
CA CYS A 52 1.47 -4.39 -14.43
C CYS A 52 0.64 -4.74 -15.68
N GLY A 53 0.80 -4.00 -16.78
CA GLY A 53 0.00 -4.13 -18.00
C GLY A 53 -0.94 -2.94 -18.23
N ALA A 54 -1.61 -2.95 -19.38
CA ALA A 54 -2.59 -1.93 -19.72
C ALA A 54 -3.98 -2.30 -19.20
N THR A 55 -4.70 -1.32 -18.65
CA THR A 55 -6.12 -1.44 -18.34
C THR A 55 -6.97 -1.00 -19.54
N ARG A 56 -8.17 -1.55 -19.64
CA ARG A 56 -9.22 -1.11 -20.58
C ARG A 56 -10.33 -0.32 -19.90
N LEU A 57 -10.27 -0.19 -18.58
CA LEU A 57 -11.26 0.54 -17.79
C LEU A 57 -11.08 2.05 -18.00
N THR A 58 -12.21 2.73 -18.07
CA THR A 58 -12.32 4.19 -17.99
C THR A 58 -12.08 4.68 -16.56
N ASP A 59 -11.83 5.98 -16.37
CA ASP A 59 -11.65 6.54 -15.03
C ASP A 59 -12.85 6.29 -14.10
N THR A 60 -14.07 6.38 -14.63
CA THR A 60 -15.30 6.08 -13.86
C THR A 60 -15.39 4.61 -13.46
N GLU A 61 -14.99 3.69 -14.33
CA GLU A 61 -14.94 2.26 -13.99
C GLU A 61 -13.85 1.94 -12.98
N ILE A 62 -12.71 2.64 -13.04
CA ILE A 62 -11.65 2.54 -12.03
C ILE A 62 -12.17 3.04 -10.67
N ASP A 63 -12.88 4.17 -10.63
CA ASP A 63 -13.48 4.69 -9.39
C ASP A 63 -14.49 3.72 -8.80
N ALA A 64 -15.36 3.14 -9.64
CA ALA A 64 -16.32 2.13 -9.21
C ALA A 64 -15.62 0.87 -8.65
N LEU A 65 -14.56 0.41 -9.31
CA LEU A 65 -13.76 -0.73 -8.85
C LEU A 65 -13.10 -0.47 -7.49
N ILE A 66 -12.46 0.69 -7.32
CA ILE A 66 -11.83 1.08 -6.05
C ILE A 66 -12.88 1.19 -4.94
N GLY A 67 -14.04 1.79 -5.25
CA GLY A 67 -15.16 1.90 -4.34
C GLY A 67 -15.73 0.54 -3.91
N GLU A 68 -15.89 -0.39 -4.85
CA GLU A 68 -16.29 -1.77 -4.57
C GLU A 68 -15.28 -2.46 -3.65
N MET A 69 -13.99 -2.42 -4.01
CA MET A 69 -12.92 -3.00 -3.19
C MET A 69 -12.92 -2.44 -1.76
N GLY A 70 -13.11 -1.13 -1.59
CA GLY A 70 -13.19 -0.50 -0.27
C GLY A 70 -14.44 -0.83 0.53
N ALA A 71 -15.52 -1.23 -0.15
CA ALA A 71 -16.78 -1.63 0.47
C ALA A 71 -16.83 -3.12 0.86
N THR A 72 -16.06 -3.98 0.18
CA THR A 72 -16.09 -5.43 0.38
C THR A 72 -14.82 -5.98 1.01
N ASP A 73 -13.69 -5.86 0.31
CA ASP A 73 -12.49 -6.66 0.56
C ASP A 73 -11.44 -5.89 1.39
N TYR A 74 -11.48 -4.56 1.30
CA TYR A 74 -10.51 -3.63 1.85
C TYR A 74 -11.19 -2.61 2.77
N THR A 75 -12.05 -3.10 3.66
CA THR A 75 -12.67 -2.27 4.69
C THR A 75 -11.70 -2.02 5.86
N PRO A 76 -11.98 -1.04 6.75
CA PRO A 76 -11.18 -0.86 7.97
C PRO A 76 -11.16 -2.07 8.91
N ALA A 77 -12.19 -2.93 8.84
CA ALA A 77 -12.27 -4.13 9.66
C ALA A 77 -11.40 -5.28 9.13
N GLU A 78 -11.16 -5.31 7.81
CA GLU A 78 -10.38 -6.35 7.14
C GLU A 78 -8.86 -6.09 7.20
N TYR A 79 -8.42 -4.90 7.61
CA TYR A 79 -7.01 -4.55 7.66
C TYR A 79 -6.23 -5.45 8.65
N ASP A 80 -5.27 -6.22 8.13
CA ASP A 80 -4.34 -7.07 8.88
C ASP A 80 -2.92 -6.83 8.36
N PHE A 81 -1.96 -6.57 9.26
CA PHE A 81 -0.57 -6.29 8.86
C PHE A 81 0.05 -7.34 7.96
N PHE A 82 -0.24 -8.60 8.24
CA PHE A 82 0.46 -9.72 7.66
C PHE A 82 -0.32 -10.26 6.48
N LEU A 83 -1.65 -10.31 6.58
CA LEU A 83 -2.49 -11.04 5.63
C LEU A 83 -3.37 -10.13 4.74
N ARG A 84 -3.49 -8.84 5.06
CA ARG A 84 -4.38 -7.92 4.33
C ARG A 84 -3.95 -6.46 4.51
N ASN A 85 -2.83 -6.11 3.87
CA ASN A 85 -2.18 -4.79 3.97
C ASN A 85 -2.12 -4.08 2.59
N CYS A 86 -1.41 -2.95 2.53
CA CYS A 86 -1.22 -2.17 1.29
C CYS A 86 -0.70 -3.00 0.12
N ASN A 87 0.15 -4.00 0.36
CA ASN A 87 0.75 -4.81 -0.68
C ASN A 87 -0.27 -5.76 -1.30
N HIS A 88 -1.13 -6.36 -0.47
CA HIS A 88 -2.23 -7.22 -0.92
C HIS A 88 -3.22 -6.41 -1.77
N PHE A 89 -3.59 -5.21 -1.30
CA PHE A 89 -4.44 -4.30 -2.06
C PHE A 89 -3.85 -3.98 -3.43
N CYS A 90 -2.56 -3.64 -3.49
CA CYS A 90 -1.90 -3.30 -4.75
C CYS A 90 -1.80 -4.48 -5.70
N TYR A 91 -1.56 -5.68 -5.17
CA TYR A 91 -1.57 -6.93 -5.93
C TYR A 91 -2.95 -7.15 -6.57
N ASP A 92 -4.01 -7.17 -5.75
CA ASP A 92 -5.38 -7.44 -6.19
C ASP A 92 -5.88 -6.36 -7.17
N LEU A 93 -5.58 -5.09 -6.89
CA LEU A 93 -5.95 -3.98 -7.76
C LEU A 93 -5.25 -4.08 -9.12
N ALA A 94 -3.96 -4.42 -9.14
CA ALA A 94 -3.22 -4.60 -10.39
C ALA A 94 -3.82 -5.74 -11.23
N GLU A 95 -4.20 -6.86 -10.61
CA GLU A 95 -4.89 -7.97 -11.30
C GLU A 95 -6.25 -7.58 -11.86
N ARG A 96 -7.05 -6.83 -11.10
CA ARG A 96 -8.38 -6.39 -11.56
C ARG A 96 -8.29 -5.34 -12.68
N LEU A 97 -7.25 -4.50 -12.69
CA LEU A 97 -7.03 -3.49 -13.71
C LEU A 97 -6.51 -4.07 -15.03
N ALA A 98 -5.47 -4.91 -14.97
CA ALA A 98 -4.75 -5.38 -16.17
C ALA A 98 -5.07 -6.83 -16.57
N GLY A 99 -5.89 -7.53 -15.79
CA GLY A 99 -6.08 -8.97 -15.88
C GLY A 99 -4.96 -9.76 -15.19
N PRO A 100 -5.00 -11.10 -15.20
CA PRO A 100 -3.98 -11.91 -14.52
C PRO A 100 -2.60 -11.65 -15.12
N TRP A 101 -1.77 -10.96 -14.34
CA TRP A 101 -0.40 -10.61 -14.67
C TRP A 101 0.53 -11.82 -14.61
N LYS A 102 0.64 -12.56 -15.72
CA LYS A 102 1.57 -13.71 -15.87
C LYS A 102 3.04 -13.29 -16.05
N THR A 103 3.48 -12.23 -15.39
CA THR A 103 4.84 -11.68 -15.55
C THR A 103 5.75 -12.15 -14.41
N LYS A 104 7.06 -12.17 -14.66
CA LYS A 104 8.06 -12.41 -13.59
C LYS A 104 7.98 -11.39 -12.45
N ALA A 105 7.42 -10.21 -12.70
CA ALA A 105 7.22 -9.18 -11.68
C ALA A 105 6.10 -9.58 -10.70
N ALA A 106 5.03 -10.20 -11.19
CA ALA A 106 3.94 -10.73 -10.36
C ALA A 106 4.45 -11.80 -9.39
N GLN A 107 5.24 -12.74 -9.90
CA GLN A 107 5.87 -13.78 -9.07
C GLN A 107 6.80 -13.18 -8.01
N PHE A 108 7.58 -12.15 -8.34
CA PHE A 108 8.41 -11.47 -7.36
C PHE A 108 7.57 -10.79 -6.26
N MET A 109 6.50 -10.07 -6.63
CA MET A 109 5.61 -9.42 -5.66
C MET A 109 4.94 -10.46 -4.74
N ASP A 110 4.45 -11.55 -5.31
CA ASP A 110 3.84 -12.65 -4.58
C ASP A 110 4.81 -13.28 -3.57
N GLU A 111 5.94 -13.79 -4.06
CA GLU A 111 6.87 -14.58 -3.25
C GLU A 111 7.69 -13.74 -2.27
N ARG A 112 8.04 -12.50 -2.63
CA ARG A 112 9.03 -11.70 -1.89
C ARG A 112 8.44 -10.50 -1.18
N VAL A 113 7.20 -10.13 -1.46
CA VAL A 113 6.57 -8.97 -0.81
C VAL A 113 5.35 -9.37 0.00
N LEU A 114 4.45 -10.17 -0.56
CA LEU A 114 3.28 -10.67 0.16
C LEU A 114 3.69 -11.74 1.17
N HIS A 115 4.20 -12.86 0.66
CA HIS A 115 4.49 -14.04 1.47
C HIS A 115 5.64 -13.85 2.46
N GLU A 116 6.53 -12.87 2.27
CA GLU A 116 7.61 -12.63 3.25
C GLU A 116 7.04 -12.24 4.62
N SER A 117 6.00 -11.39 4.64
CA SER A 117 5.34 -10.97 5.87
C SER A 117 4.59 -12.11 6.55
N GLU A 118 3.89 -12.92 5.76
CA GLU A 118 3.17 -14.10 6.22
C GLU A 118 4.13 -15.17 6.75
N ALA A 119 5.25 -15.40 6.06
CA ALA A 119 6.24 -16.41 6.42
C ALA A 119 6.90 -16.10 7.77
N ILE A 120 7.21 -14.83 8.05
CA ILE A 120 7.74 -14.41 9.35
C ILE A 120 6.77 -14.78 10.47
N LEU A 121 5.48 -14.52 10.26
CA LEU A 121 4.44 -14.84 11.23
C LEU A 121 4.22 -16.36 11.36
N ASN A 122 4.17 -17.08 10.25
CA ASN A 122 3.92 -18.52 10.20
C ASN A 122 5.10 -19.37 10.72
N ALA A 123 6.31 -18.81 10.76
CA ALA A 123 7.47 -19.44 11.40
C ALA A 123 7.36 -19.48 12.93
N MET A 124 6.43 -18.73 13.54
CA MET A 124 6.25 -18.68 14.98
C MET A 124 5.36 -19.84 15.47
N PRO A 125 5.63 -20.44 16.65
CA PRO A 125 4.72 -21.35 17.32
C PRO A 125 3.35 -20.72 17.59
N GLY A 126 2.25 -21.47 17.51
CA GLY A 126 0.88 -20.94 17.45
C GLY A 126 0.48 -19.94 18.56
N LEU A 127 0.96 -20.12 19.80
CA LEU A 127 0.72 -19.15 20.88
C LEU A 127 1.46 -17.82 20.61
N GLN A 128 2.72 -17.89 20.19
CA GLN A 128 3.51 -16.72 19.83
C GLN A 128 2.93 -16.02 18.60
N GLN A 129 2.51 -16.79 17.59
CA GLN A 129 1.82 -16.24 16.42
C GLN A 129 0.58 -15.44 16.82
N THR A 130 -0.27 -16.00 17.69
CA THR A 130 -1.49 -15.33 18.16
C THR A 130 -1.18 -14.05 18.94
N MET A 131 -0.21 -14.10 19.85
CA MET A 131 0.21 -12.93 20.63
C MET A 131 0.82 -11.84 19.74
N THR A 132 1.70 -12.22 18.79
CA THR A 132 2.30 -11.29 17.84
C THR A 132 1.22 -10.60 17.00
N ARG A 133 0.25 -11.34 16.45
CA ARG A 133 -0.87 -10.72 15.73
C ARG A 133 -1.66 -9.75 16.61
N ALA A 134 -2.00 -10.15 17.83
CA ALA A 134 -2.78 -9.33 18.74
C ALA A 134 -2.05 -8.02 19.12
N VAL A 135 -0.76 -8.10 19.44
CA VAL A 135 0.06 -6.92 19.77
C VAL A 135 0.25 -6.04 18.54
N THR A 136 0.62 -6.62 17.40
CA THR A 136 0.79 -5.87 16.15
C THR A 136 -0.50 -5.15 15.78
N PHE A 137 -1.67 -5.79 15.89
CA PHE A 137 -2.95 -5.15 15.62
C PHE A 137 -3.22 -3.91 16.49
N GLN A 138 -2.89 -3.96 17.79
CA GLN A 138 -3.03 -2.80 18.67
C GLN A 138 -2.05 -1.68 18.33
N VAL A 139 -0.78 -2.04 18.09
CA VAL A 139 0.26 -1.09 17.67
C VAL A 139 -0.12 -0.43 16.34
N GLN A 140 -0.64 -1.20 15.40
CA GLN A 140 -1.09 -0.71 14.11
C GLN A 140 -2.23 0.28 14.20
N LYS A 141 -3.23 0.07 15.07
CA LYS A 141 -4.30 1.07 15.26
C LYS A 141 -3.74 2.45 15.60
N ILE A 142 -2.67 2.48 16.41
CA ILE A 142 -1.98 3.72 16.79
C ILE A 142 -1.19 4.27 15.61
N ILE A 143 -0.38 3.41 14.95
CA ILE A 143 0.46 3.80 13.81
C ILE A 143 -0.40 4.31 12.67
N ILE A 144 -1.41 3.57 12.22
CA ILE A 144 -2.32 3.96 11.13
C ILE A 144 -3.00 5.29 11.46
N LYS A 145 -3.50 5.49 12.67
CA LYS A 145 -4.14 6.76 13.04
C LYS A 145 -3.16 7.94 12.96
N SER A 146 -1.92 7.75 13.44
CA SER A 146 -0.87 8.77 13.35
C SER A 146 -0.43 9.00 11.91
N TRP A 147 -0.20 7.92 11.17
CA TRP A 147 0.25 7.92 9.79
C TRP A 147 -0.78 8.58 8.89
N ARG A 148 -2.06 8.22 8.99
CA ARG A 148 -3.15 8.82 8.21
C ARG A 148 -3.26 10.33 8.46
N LYS A 149 -3.02 10.78 9.69
CA LYS A 149 -2.99 12.22 10.00
C LYS A 149 -1.84 12.92 9.27
N GLU A 150 -0.62 12.38 9.37
CA GLU A 150 0.55 12.94 8.68
C GLU A 150 0.40 12.84 7.16
N TRP A 151 -0.16 11.75 6.64
CA TRP A 151 -0.42 11.51 5.22
C TRP A 151 -1.41 12.52 4.66
N LYS A 152 -2.53 12.76 5.35
CA LYS A 152 -3.50 13.79 4.97
C LYS A 152 -2.90 15.18 4.99
N ARG A 153 -1.99 15.47 5.93
CA ARG A 153 -1.24 16.72 5.96
C ARG A 153 -0.32 16.84 4.74
N ALA A 154 0.48 15.81 4.46
CA ALA A 154 1.38 15.78 3.31
C ALA A 154 0.64 15.90 1.97
N LEU A 155 -0.55 15.27 1.86
CA LEU A 155 -1.44 15.43 0.70
C LEU A 155 -1.86 16.89 0.52
N ALA A 156 -2.38 17.52 1.56
CA ALA A 156 -2.81 18.92 1.51
C ALA A 156 -1.65 19.88 1.17
N GLU A 157 -0.49 19.68 1.79
CA GLU A 157 0.73 20.47 1.51
C GLU A 157 1.18 20.30 0.05
N TYR A 158 1.12 19.07 -0.48
CA TYR A 158 1.51 18.80 -1.87
C TYR A 158 0.52 19.41 -2.87
N GLU A 159 -0.78 19.36 -2.60
CA GLU A 159 -1.81 20.01 -3.42
C GLU A 159 -1.64 21.54 -3.45
N GLU A 160 -1.35 22.16 -2.30
CA GLU A 160 -1.06 23.59 -2.20
C GLU A 160 0.18 23.98 -3.03
N GLN A 161 1.23 23.15 -3.01
CA GLN A 161 2.46 23.40 -3.78
C GLN A 161 2.28 23.20 -5.29
N GLN A 162 1.46 22.24 -5.72
CA GLN A 162 1.26 21.94 -7.14
C GLN A 162 0.18 22.80 -7.80
N ASN A 163 -0.63 23.53 -7.01
CA ASN A 163 -1.71 24.40 -7.49
C ASN A 163 -2.72 23.68 -8.42
N VAL A 164 -2.85 22.35 -8.27
CA VAL A 164 -3.79 21.48 -8.99
C VAL A 164 -4.39 20.50 -7.98
N PRO A 165 -5.67 20.65 -7.60
CA PRO A 165 -6.37 19.71 -6.73
C PRO A 165 -6.48 18.31 -7.36
N LEU A 166 -6.49 17.25 -6.54
CA LEU A 166 -6.69 15.86 -7.00
C LEU A 166 -7.91 15.68 -7.92
N GLY A 167 -9.00 16.42 -7.65
CA GLY A 167 -10.24 16.36 -8.42
C GLY A 167 -10.19 16.96 -9.83
N GLU A 168 -9.20 17.79 -10.15
CA GLU A 168 -9.11 18.48 -11.45
C GLU A 168 -8.37 17.66 -12.53
N ARG A 169 -7.75 16.53 -12.16
CA ARG A 169 -7.08 15.62 -13.12
C ARG A 169 -8.05 14.78 -13.97
N ILE A 170 -9.34 14.76 -13.66
CA ILE A 170 -10.38 14.00 -14.38
C ILE A 170 -10.66 14.62 -15.78
N SER A 171 -10.16 15.83 -16.04
CA SER A 171 -10.58 16.66 -17.19
C SER A 171 -9.51 16.90 -18.25
N GLY A 172 -8.34 16.24 -18.16
CA GLY A 172 -7.15 16.55 -18.98
C GLY A 172 -6.77 15.49 -20.00
#